data_AF-A0A660VMX5-F1
#
_entry.id   AF-A0A660VMX5-F1
#
_cell.length_a   1.000
_cell.length_b   1.000
_cell.length_c   1.000
_cell.angle_alpha   90.00
_cell.angle_beta   90.00
_cell.angle_gamma   90.00
#
_symmetry.space_group_name_H-M   'P 1'
#
loop_
_entity.id
_entity.type
_entity.pdbx_description
1 polymer ?
#
loop_
_entity_poly.entity_id
_entity_poly.type
_entity_poly.pdbx_seq_one_letter_code
_entity_poly.pdbx_strand_id
1 'polypeptide(L)' 'DGLEARYPFHHPMQEKSFLEYARKRGIPVLGGSDYHGANRPSVKLGDRFSTADELRRLLEV' A
#
# COMPACT_ATOMS: atom_id res chain seq x y z
N ASP A 1 -6.17 -4.88 -11.45
CA ASP A 1 -6.06 -3.57 -10.79
C ASP A 1 -5.97 -3.70 -9.27
N GLY A 2 -5.29 -2.77 -8.59
CA GLY A 2 -5.13 -2.75 -7.13
C GLY A 2 -5.07 -1.33 -6.56
N LEU A 3 -5.26 -1.18 -5.25
CA LEU A 3 -5.24 0.11 -4.56
C LEU A 3 -4.07 0.16 -3.57
N GLU A 4 -3.18 1.14 -3.73
CA GLU A 4 -2.17 1.45 -2.71
C GLU A 4 -2.83 2.14 -1.51
N ALA A 5 -3.21 1.35 -0.50
CA ALA A 5 -3.80 1.87 0.73
C ALA A 5 -2.72 2.20 1.78
N ARG A 6 -1.59 1.47 1.74
CA ARG A 6 -0.46 1.61 2.68
C ARG A 6 0.68 2.39 2.05
N TYR A 7 0.71 3.69 2.28
CA TYR A 7 1.73 4.62 1.78
C TYR A 7 2.24 5.48 2.94
N PRO A 8 3.56 5.71 3.09
CA PRO A 8 4.12 6.35 4.29
C PRO A 8 3.57 7.74 4.60
N PHE A 9 3.12 8.48 3.58
CA PHE A 9 2.60 9.84 3.74
C PHE A 9 1.08 9.91 3.80
N HIS A 10 0.37 8.77 3.85
CA HIS A 10 -1.04 8.78 4.22
C HIS A 10 -1.18 9.18 5.70
N HIS A 11 -2.09 10.11 5.97
CA HIS A 11 -2.59 10.28 7.32
C HIS A 11 -3.27 8.98 7.76
N PRO A 12 -3.18 8.55 9.04
CA PRO A 12 -3.76 7.29 9.50
C PRO A 12 -5.25 7.12 9.16
N MET A 13 -6.01 8.21 9.12
CA MET A 13 -7.41 8.20 8.67
C MET A 13 -7.57 7.89 7.18
N GLN A 14 -6.66 8.38 6.33
CA GLN A 14 -6.68 8.07 4.89
C GLN A 14 -6.38 6.60 4.66
N GLU A 15 -5.34 6.05 5.29
CA GLU A 15 -5.02 4.62 5.20
C GLU A 15 -6.22 3.76 5.62
N LYS A 16 -6.85 4.09 6.75
CA LYS A 16 -8.08 3.41 7.20
C LYS A 16 -9.20 3.50 6.16
N SER A 17 -9.49 4.70 5.63
CA SER A 17 -10.54 4.90 4.63
C SER A 17 -10.27 4.12 3.33
N PHE A 18 -9.02 4.05 2.87
CA PHE A 18 -8.65 3.30 1.67
C PHE A 18 -8.73 1.79 1.87
N LEU A 19 -8.30 1.29 3.03
CA LEU A 19 -8.45 -0.12 3.39
C LEU A 19 -9.94 -0.52 3.44
N GLU A 20 -10.80 0.32 4.03
CA GLU A 20 -12.25 0.08 4.04
C GLU A 20 -12.86 0.14 2.63
N TYR A 21 -12.41 1.07 1.80
CA TYR A 21 -12.86 1.20 0.41
C TYR A 21 -12.50 -0.03 -0.43
N ALA A 22 -11.25 -0.48 -0.34
CA ALA A 22 -10.77 -1.68 -1.03
C ALA A 22 -11.53 -2.92 -0.60
N ARG A 23 -11.68 -3.11 0.73
CA ARG A 23 -12.44 -4.25 1.30
C ARG A 23 -13.87 -4.30 0.79
N LYS A 24 -14.59 -3.16 0.75
CA LYS A 24 -16.00 -3.10 0.30
C LYS A 24 -16.17 -3.45 -1.19
N ARG A 25 -15.11 -3.35 -1.99
CA ARG A 25 -15.14 -3.55 -3.45
C ARG A 25 -14.37 -4.78 -3.92
N GLY A 26 -13.76 -5.53 -3.00
CA GLY A 26 -12.90 -6.67 -3.35
C GLY A 26 -11.63 -6.26 -4.12
N ILE A 27 -11.16 -5.02 -3.97
CA ILE A 27 -9.96 -4.55 -4.66
C ILE A 27 -8.72 -5.04 -3.89
N PRO A 28 -7.72 -5.65 -4.56
CA PRO A 28 -6.45 -5.99 -3.94
C PRO A 28 -5.77 -4.77 -3.30
N VAL A 29 -5.34 -4.93 -2.05
CA VAL A 29 -4.62 -3.88 -1.31
C VAL A 29 -3.14 -3.97 -1.59
N LEU A 30 -2.52 -2.83 -1.86
CA LEU A 30 -1.08 -2.68 -2.06
C LEU A 30 -0.48 -1.73 -1.02
N GLY A 31 0.82 -1.87 -0.85
CA GLY A 31 1.64 -0.99 -0.04
C GLY A 31 3.07 -0.94 -0.56
N GLY A 32 3.63 0.26 -0.56
CA GLY A 32 4.99 0.54 -0.97
C GLY A 32 5.57 1.69 -0.17
N SER A 33 6.84 1.57 0.19
CA SER A 33 7.55 2.65 0.89
C SER A 33 7.78 3.89 0.02
N ASP A 34 7.68 3.76 -1.31
CA ASP A 34 8.04 4.83 -2.25
C ASP A 34 9.50 5.31 -2.10
N TYR A 35 10.38 4.34 -1.82
CA TYR A 35 11.80 4.57 -1.62
C TYR A 35 12.51 4.98 -2.93
N HIS A 36 13.24 6.09 -2.87
CA HIS A 36 13.99 6.67 -3.99
C HIS A 36 15.46 6.96 -3.63
N GLY A 37 16.00 6.31 -2.60
CA GLY A 37 17.37 6.54 -2.14
C GLY A 37 17.61 7.98 -1.70
N ALA A 38 18.72 8.56 -2.16
CA ALA A 38 19.14 9.91 -1.80
C ALA A 38 18.10 11.00 -2.13
N ASN A 39 17.20 10.75 -3.10
CA ASN A 39 16.15 11.70 -3.47
C ASN A 39 15.02 11.82 -2.43
N ARG A 40 14.87 10.82 -1.55
CA ARG A 40 13.90 10.82 -0.44
C ARG A 40 14.55 10.23 0.83
N PRO A 41 15.47 10.97 1.48
CA PRO A 41 16.31 10.42 2.54
C PRO A 41 15.55 10.06 3.83
N SER A 42 14.36 10.63 4.03
CA SER A 42 13.47 10.29 5.15
C SER A 42 12.67 9.01 4.96
N VAL A 43 12.56 8.52 3.71
CA VAL A 43 11.83 7.30 3.39
C VAL A 43 12.75 6.11 3.60
N LYS A 44 12.33 5.16 4.43
CA LYS A 44 13.05 3.90 4.66
C LYS A 44 12.51 2.83 3.72
N LEU A 45 13.41 2.12 3.06
CA LEU A 45 13.04 0.96 2.25
C LEU A 45 12.27 -0.05 3.11
N GLY A 46 11.09 -0.44 2.64
CA GLY A 46 10.24 -1.42 3.33
C GLY A 46 9.40 -0.88 4.49
N ASP A 47 9.37 0.44 4.73
CA ASP A 47 8.52 1.05 5.78
C ASP A 47 7.02 0.85 5.55
N ARG A 48 6.62 0.63 4.30
CA ARG A 48 5.31 0.10 3.90
C ARG A 48 5.51 -1.00 2.86
N PHE A 49 4.66 -2.00 2.91
CA PHE A 49 4.74 -3.19 2.07
C PHE A 49 3.37 -3.80 1.82
N SER A 50 3.31 -4.64 0.79
CA SER A 50 2.21 -5.57 0.55
C SER A 50 2.59 -6.93 1.13
N THR A 51 1.65 -7.62 1.77
CA THR A 51 1.86 -9.01 2.20
C THR A 51 1.91 -9.94 0.99
N ALA A 52 2.49 -11.14 1.15
CA ALA A 52 2.50 -12.15 0.09
C ALA A 52 1.08 -12.51 -0.38
N ASP A 53 0.11 -12.59 0.53
CA ASP A 53 -1.28 -12.92 0.20
C ASP A 53 -2.01 -11.80 -0.53
N GLU A 54 -1.66 -10.55 -0.25
CA GLU A 54 -2.17 -9.39 -0.99
C GLU A 54 -1.59 -9.35 -2.41
N LEU A 55 -0.31 -9.68 -2.55
CA LEU A 55 0.33 -9.78 -3.86
C LEU A 55 -0.24 -10.94 -4.68
N ARG A 56 -0.46 -12.11 -4.08
CA ARG A 56 -1.14 -13.26 -4.73
C ARG A 56 -2.53 -12.86 -5.20
N ARG A 57 -3.32 -12.22 -4.34
CA ARG A 57 -4.63 -11.70 -4.72
C ARG A 57 -4.58 -10.74 -5.89
N LEU A 58 -3.55 -9.89 -6.02
CA LEU A 58 -3.39 -9.03 -7.19
C LEU A 58 -3.10 -9.83 -8.48
N LEU A 59 -2.34 -10.92 -8.38
CA LEU A 59 -1.91 -11.74 -9.52
C LEU A 59 -2.95 -12.77 -9.97
N GLU A 60 -3.92 -13.08 -9.12
CA GLU A 60 -5.01 -14.03 -9.39
C GLU A 60 -6.25 -13.38 -10.04
N VAL A 61 -6.29 -12.04 -10.16
CA VAL A 61 -7.35 -11.29 -10.85
C VAL A 61 -7.02 -11.07 -12.31
#